data_AF-A0A2T3LDX4-F1
#
_entry.id   AF-A0A2T3LDX4-F1
#
_cell.length_a   1.000
_cell.length_b   1.000
_cell.length_c   1.000
_cell.angle_alpha   90.00
_cell.angle_beta   90.00
_cell.angle_gamma   90.00
#
_symmetry.space_group_name_H-M   'P 1'
#
loop_
_entity.id
_entity.type
_entity.pdbx_description
1 polymer ?
#
loop_
_entity_poly.entity_id
_entity_poly.type
_entity_poly.pdbx_seq_one_letter_code
_entity_poly.pdbx_strand_id
1 'polypeptide(L)'
;MLKQFVFIAVGIFSTTVNAASYLPLFNDIGFTDDIEQIASRPNAYECSDLYNAEAYCLDKPSYYGIDDLTLVVYSQLTSTAIEIGRTKPLSTIKNVELKAPLTLINYNSLLASLRRDGYVFSYLEVNGQHLDVLAGLQTLDRQTLDDQMFMLANSASYNAQRKYLMMDKTTFSRAYQKGYRNIKQWRNIGEKGNPESEENKLATFTVVDDTITILFEYPFMKPGKQ
;
A
#
# COMPACT_ATOMS: atom_id res chain seq x y z
N MET A 1 6.83 3.91 -58.47
CA MET A 1 7.55 4.22 -57.21
C MET A 1 6.52 4.44 -56.12
N LEU A 2 6.31 3.45 -55.25
CA LEU A 2 5.33 3.51 -54.16
C LEU A 2 6.11 3.39 -52.84
N LYS A 3 6.15 4.47 -52.05
CA LYS A 3 6.82 4.51 -50.75
C LYS A 3 5.95 3.76 -49.74
N GLN A 4 6.44 2.62 -49.25
CA GLN A 4 5.86 1.94 -48.09
C GLN A 4 6.23 2.73 -46.83
N PHE A 5 5.22 3.28 -46.17
CA PHE A 5 5.34 3.79 -44.80
C PHE A 5 5.16 2.60 -43.84
N VAL A 6 6.24 2.23 -43.15
CA VAL A 6 6.17 1.29 -42.03
C VAL A 6 5.67 2.08 -40.82
N PHE A 7 4.40 1.89 -40.47
CA PHE A 7 3.89 2.30 -39.17
C PHE A 7 4.37 1.29 -38.13
N ILE A 8 5.32 1.70 -37.29
CA ILE A 8 5.64 0.97 -36.06
C ILE A 8 4.47 1.20 -35.12
N ALA A 9 3.53 0.25 -35.10
CA ALA A 9 2.53 0.18 -34.05
C ALA A 9 3.25 -0.07 -32.72
N VAL A 10 3.35 0.97 -31.89
CA VAL A 10 3.71 0.82 -30.48
C VAL A 10 2.61 -0.02 -29.85
N GLY A 11 2.90 -1.30 -29.64
CA GLY A 11 2.01 -2.23 -28.97
C GLY A 11 1.73 -1.72 -27.57
N ILE A 12 0.54 -1.15 -27.39
CA ILE A 12 -0.06 -0.99 -26.07
C ILE A 12 -0.23 -2.42 -25.55
N PHE A 13 0.59 -2.83 -24.59
CA PHE A 13 0.38 -4.07 -23.85
C PHE A 13 -0.91 -3.94 -23.02
N SER A 14 -2.06 -4.13 -23.66
CA SER A 14 -3.32 -4.42 -23.00
C SER A 14 -3.29 -5.88 -22.57
N THR A 15 -2.61 -6.16 -21.45
CA THR A 15 -2.82 -7.43 -20.75
C THR A 15 -4.25 -7.41 -20.21
N THR A 16 -5.13 -8.18 -20.83
CA THR A 16 -6.44 -8.53 -20.27
C THR A 16 -6.21 -9.36 -19.01
N VAL A 17 -6.00 -8.68 -17.89
CA VAL A 17 -6.01 -9.31 -16.57
C VAL A 17 -7.47 -9.70 -16.31
N ASN A 18 -7.72 -10.99 -16.09
CA ASN A 18 -9.04 -11.48 -15.72
C ASN A 18 -9.64 -10.59 -14.62
N ALA A 19 -10.84 -10.07 -14.84
CA ALA A 19 -11.60 -9.28 -13.87
C ALA A 19 -12.17 -10.15 -12.72
N ALA A 20 -11.67 -11.39 -12.56
CA ALA A 20 -12.07 -12.26 -11.47
C ALA A 20 -11.48 -11.70 -10.16
N SER A 21 -12.39 -11.26 -9.28
CA SER A 21 -12.15 -10.76 -7.92
C SER A 21 -11.11 -9.64 -7.76
N TYR A 22 -11.30 -8.52 -8.49
CA TYR A 22 -10.68 -7.26 -8.07
C TYR A 22 -11.42 -6.67 -6.86
N LEU A 23 -10.90 -6.91 -5.66
CA LEU A 23 -11.34 -6.28 -4.42
C LEU A 23 -10.22 -5.37 -3.90
N PRO A 24 -10.39 -4.04 -3.93
CA PRO A 24 -9.50 -3.11 -3.24
C PRO A 24 -9.51 -3.39 -1.75
N LEU A 25 -8.34 -3.57 -1.13
CA LEU A 25 -8.26 -3.95 0.27
C LEU A 25 -8.89 -2.90 1.21
N PHE A 26 -8.69 -1.61 0.94
CA PHE A 26 -9.29 -0.52 1.72
C PHE A 26 -10.83 -0.42 1.62
N ASN A 27 -11.44 -1.07 0.62
CA ASN A 27 -12.90 -1.12 0.51
C ASN A 27 -13.49 -2.33 1.24
N ASP A 28 -12.68 -3.36 1.49
CA ASP A 28 -13.09 -4.58 2.19
C ASP A 28 -12.77 -4.54 3.69
N ILE A 29 -11.73 -3.79 4.08
CA ILE A 29 -11.34 -3.59 5.48
C ILE A 29 -11.35 -2.10 5.79
N GLY A 30 -12.37 -1.66 6.52
CA GLY A 30 -12.44 -0.32 7.09
C GLY A 30 -11.50 -0.23 8.28
N PHE A 31 -10.59 0.75 8.30
CA PHE A 31 -9.65 0.88 9.42
C PHE A 31 -10.32 1.40 10.70
N THR A 32 -11.59 1.78 10.59
CA THR A 32 -12.50 2.05 11.71
C THR A 32 -13.26 0.81 12.19
N ASP A 33 -13.16 -0.31 11.47
CA ASP A 33 -13.86 -1.54 11.82
C ASP A 33 -13.31 -2.12 13.12
N ASP A 34 -14.21 -2.77 13.87
CA ASP A 34 -13.85 -3.53 15.05
C ASP A 34 -13.08 -4.78 14.62
N ILE A 35 -11.97 -5.06 15.32
CA ILE A 35 -11.18 -6.26 15.08
C ILE A 35 -12.00 -7.55 15.23
N GLU A 36 -13.08 -7.53 16.03
CA GLU A 36 -13.99 -8.68 16.15
C GLU A 36 -14.67 -9.05 14.83
N GLN A 37 -14.94 -8.08 13.96
CA GLN A 37 -15.49 -8.35 12.64
C GLN A 37 -14.50 -9.15 11.80
N ILE A 38 -13.20 -8.84 11.92
CA ILE A 38 -12.13 -9.58 11.25
C ILE A 38 -12.00 -10.97 11.83
N ALA A 39 -12.01 -11.09 13.16
CA ALA A 39 -11.96 -12.38 13.86
C ALA A 39 -13.11 -13.32 13.49
N SER A 40 -14.28 -12.77 13.13
CA SER A 40 -15.45 -13.55 12.71
C SER A 40 -15.42 -14.05 11.26
N ARG A 41 -14.44 -13.61 10.45
CA ARG A 41 -14.35 -14.01 9.04
C ARG A 41 -13.92 -15.48 8.90
N PRO A 42 -14.39 -16.19 7.86
CA PRO A 42 -13.88 -17.52 7.53
C PRO A 42 -12.36 -17.48 7.34
N ASN A 43 -11.67 -18.49 7.86
CA ASN A 43 -10.20 -18.63 7.82
C ASN A 43 -9.41 -17.55 8.59
N ALA A 44 -10.08 -16.72 9.40
CA ALA A 44 -9.40 -15.87 10.35
C ALA A 44 -8.91 -16.69 11.55
N TYR A 45 -7.70 -16.40 12.02
CA TYR A 45 -7.13 -16.96 13.25
C TYR A 45 -6.31 -15.89 13.97
N GLU A 46 -6.26 -15.99 15.30
CA GLU A 46 -5.38 -15.11 16.08
C GLU A 46 -3.92 -15.46 15.79
N CYS A 47 -3.10 -14.46 15.46
CA CYS A 47 -1.67 -14.63 15.19
C CYS A 47 -0.81 -13.67 16.00
N SER A 48 -1.32 -13.20 17.14
CA SER A 48 -0.67 -12.18 17.96
C SER A 48 0.75 -12.57 18.40
N ASP A 49 0.94 -13.83 18.81
CA ASP A 49 2.24 -14.35 19.25
C ASP A 49 3.28 -14.37 18.13
N LEU A 50 2.87 -14.63 16.89
CA LEU A 50 3.77 -14.68 15.73
C LEU A 50 4.34 -13.29 15.41
N TYR A 51 3.54 -12.25 15.63
CA TYR A 51 3.89 -10.87 15.27
C TYR A 51 4.24 -9.99 16.48
N ASN A 52 4.15 -10.53 17.70
CA ASN A 52 4.35 -9.80 18.96
C ASN A 52 3.53 -8.49 19.00
N ALA A 53 2.29 -8.57 18.54
CA ALA A 53 1.33 -7.47 18.43
C ALA A 53 -0.09 -8.05 18.39
N GLU A 54 -1.12 -7.30 18.82
CA GLU A 54 -2.51 -7.75 18.66
C GLU A 54 -2.84 -7.87 17.16
N ALA A 55 -3.03 -9.09 16.66
CA ALA A 55 -3.16 -9.34 15.23
C ALA A 55 -4.00 -10.58 14.90
N TYR A 56 -4.78 -10.45 13.83
CA TYR A 56 -5.50 -11.56 13.21
C TYR A 56 -4.97 -11.80 11.81
N CYS A 57 -4.84 -13.07 11.46
CA CYS A 57 -4.37 -13.51 10.17
C CYS A 57 -5.53 -14.16 9.40
N LEU A 58 -5.63 -13.87 8.11
CA LEU A 58 -6.52 -14.58 7.19
C LEU A 58 -5.64 -15.37 6.23
N ASP A 59 -5.87 -16.69 6.19
CA ASP A 59 -5.18 -17.56 5.24
C ASP A 59 -5.93 -17.63 3.91
N LYS A 60 -5.19 -17.52 2.82
CA LYS A 60 -5.65 -17.59 1.42
C LYS A 60 -6.82 -16.65 1.06
N PRO A 61 -6.84 -15.37 1.50
CA PRO A 61 -7.80 -14.45 0.90
C PRO A 61 -7.44 -14.19 -0.56
N SER A 62 -8.44 -13.86 -1.37
CA SER A 62 -8.26 -13.48 -2.77
C SER A 62 -8.42 -11.96 -2.88
N TYR A 63 -7.30 -11.27 -3.10
CA TYR A 63 -7.26 -9.83 -3.38
C TYR A 63 -6.45 -9.59 -4.64
N TYR A 64 -6.80 -8.56 -5.39
CA TYR A 64 -6.05 -8.16 -6.59
C TYR A 64 -5.86 -9.28 -7.64
N GLY A 65 -6.77 -10.26 -7.67
CA GLY A 65 -6.70 -11.42 -8.57
C GLY A 65 -5.54 -12.37 -8.28
N ILE A 66 -5.04 -12.39 -7.04
CA ILE A 66 -3.98 -13.30 -6.59
C ILE A 66 -4.56 -14.24 -5.55
N ASP A 67 -4.42 -15.53 -5.83
CA ASP A 67 -4.73 -16.61 -4.90
C ASP A 67 -3.52 -16.91 -4.00
N ASP A 68 -3.75 -17.56 -2.85
CA ASP A 68 -2.71 -17.91 -1.86
C ASP A 68 -1.98 -16.70 -1.25
N LEU A 69 -2.72 -15.64 -0.93
CA LEU A 69 -2.21 -14.54 -0.12
C LEU A 69 -2.19 -14.90 1.37
N THR A 70 -1.45 -14.12 2.15
CA THR A 70 -1.67 -14.03 3.60
C THR A 70 -1.99 -12.60 3.94
N LEU A 71 -3.04 -12.39 4.71
CA LEU A 71 -3.37 -11.07 5.24
C LEU A 71 -3.14 -11.06 6.75
N VAL A 72 -2.46 -10.04 7.24
CA VAL A 72 -2.27 -9.79 8.67
C VAL A 72 -2.92 -8.45 8.99
N VAL A 73 -3.89 -8.47 9.88
CA VAL A 73 -4.62 -7.30 10.33
C VAL A 73 -4.16 -7.00 11.75
N TYR A 74 -3.44 -5.90 11.91
CA TYR A 74 -2.97 -5.46 13.22
C TYR A 74 -3.99 -4.51 13.82
N SER A 75 -4.32 -4.72 15.08
CA SER A 75 -5.20 -3.83 15.83
C SER A 75 -4.44 -2.98 16.84
N GLN A 76 -5.13 -1.98 17.36
CA GLN A 76 -4.69 -1.21 18.51
C GLN A 76 -5.86 -1.01 19.45
N LEU A 77 -5.61 -1.15 20.75
CA LEU A 77 -6.59 -0.84 21.78
C LEU A 77 -6.96 0.65 21.69
N THR A 78 -8.26 0.93 21.58
CA THR A 78 -8.80 2.29 21.55
C THR A 78 -9.55 2.63 22.84
N SER A 79 -10.31 1.69 23.40
CA SER A 79 -11.12 1.91 24.60
C SER A 79 -11.43 0.60 25.32
N THR A 80 -12.18 0.69 26.41
CA THR A 80 -12.77 -0.46 27.11
C THR A 80 -14.24 -0.20 27.35
N ALA A 81 -15.12 -1.08 26.87
CA ALA A 81 -16.55 -1.07 27.18
C ALA A 81 -16.83 -1.91 28.43
N ILE A 82 -17.93 -1.59 29.14
CA ILE A 82 -18.44 -2.46 30.21
C ILE A 82 -19.74 -3.08 29.71
N GLU A 83 -19.70 -4.37 29.38
CA GLU A 83 -20.87 -5.16 28.99
C GLU A 83 -21.19 -6.15 30.10
N ILE A 84 -22.39 -6.05 30.69
CA ILE A 84 -22.90 -7.00 31.70
C ILE A 84 -21.87 -7.25 32.82
N GLY A 85 -21.27 -6.18 33.35
CA GLY A 85 -20.29 -6.26 34.44
C GLY A 85 -18.91 -6.81 34.06
N ARG A 86 -18.62 -7.01 32.77
CA ARG A 86 -17.30 -7.38 32.25
C ARG A 86 -16.70 -6.25 31.44
N THR A 87 -15.42 -5.98 31.66
CA THR A 87 -14.65 -5.03 30.84
C THR A 87 -14.21 -5.72 29.55
N LYS A 88 -14.61 -5.17 28.41
CA LYS A 88 -14.26 -5.65 27.07
C LYS A 88 -13.35 -4.63 26.39
N PRO A 89 -12.14 -5.00 25.95
CA PRO A 89 -11.31 -4.12 25.14
C PRO A 89 -11.98 -3.85 23.79
N LEU A 90 -12.00 -2.60 23.38
CA LEU A 90 -12.38 -2.19 22.03
C LEU A 90 -11.11 -1.86 21.28
N SER A 91 -10.87 -2.53 20.16
CA SER A 91 -9.70 -2.33 19.32
C SER A 91 -10.14 -2.01 17.90
N THR A 92 -9.46 -1.05 17.27
CA THR A 92 -9.66 -0.75 15.84
C THR A 92 -8.47 -1.23 15.04
N ILE A 93 -8.68 -1.42 13.75
CA ILE A 93 -7.62 -1.81 12.84
C ILE A 93 -6.61 -0.65 12.70
N LYS A 94 -5.35 -0.95 12.99
CA LYS A 94 -4.24 0.01 12.91
C LYS A 94 -3.63 0.01 11.51
N ASN A 95 -3.27 -1.18 11.04
CA ASN A 95 -2.72 -1.38 9.71
C ASN A 95 -2.98 -2.80 9.21
N VAL A 96 -2.83 -2.97 7.91
CA VAL A 96 -3.06 -4.26 7.25
C VAL A 96 -1.87 -4.58 6.37
N GLU A 97 -1.35 -5.79 6.50
CA GLU A 97 -0.22 -6.28 5.74
C GLU A 97 -0.65 -7.44 4.85
N LEU A 98 -0.49 -7.27 3.54
CA LEU A 98 -0.74 -8.29 2.54
C LEU A 98 0.60 -8.90 2.10
N LYS A 99 0.71 -10.23 2.18
CA LYS A 99 1.88 -10.99 1.75
C LYS A 99 1.53 -11.87 0.56
N ALA A 100 2.42 -11.89 -0.42
CA ALA A 100 2.32 -12.75 -1.59
C ALA A 100 3.69 -13.36 -1.92
N PRO A 101 3.75 -14.56 -2.49
CA PRO A 101 4.98 -15.10 -3.05
C PRO A 101 5.53 -14.19 -4.16
N LEU A 102 6.85 -14.01 -4.20
CA LEU A 102 7.50 -13.25 -5.26
C LEU A 102 7.50 -14.03 -6.57
N THR A 103 6.60 -13.63 -7.46
CA THR A 103 6.62 -14.01 -8.87
C THR A 103 6.51 -12.75 -9.71
N LEU A 104 6.98 -12.81 -10.96
CA LEU A 104 6.85 -11.68 -11.89
C LEU A 104 5.36 -11.29 -12.10
N ILE A 105 4.47 -12.29 -12.08
CA ILE A 105 3.03 -12.08 -12.21
C ILE A 105 2.49 -11.33 -11.00
N ASN A 106 2.74 -11.82 -9.79
CA ASN A 106 2.26 -11.19 -8.55
C ASN A 106 2.80 -9.76 -8.40
N TYR A 107 4.09 -9.58 -8.67
CA TYR A 107 4.75 -8.27 -8.61
C TYR A 107 4.06 -7.23 -9.51
N ASN A 108 3.86 -7.58 -10.79
CA ASN A 108 3.23 -6.67 -11.74
C ASN A 108 1.75 -6.46 -11.45
N SER A 109 1.02 -7.52 -11.09
CA SER A 109 -0.41 -7.46 -10.76
C SER A 109 -0.69 -6.58 -9.55
N LEU A 110 0.11 -6.70 -8.49
CA LEU A 110 -0.03 -5.89 -7.27
C LEU A 110 0.29 -4.42 -7.54
N LEU A 111 1.41 -4.10 -8.21
CA LEU A 111 1.74 -2.71 -8.57
C LEU A 111 0.68 -2.08 -9.48
N ALA A 112 0.21 -2.81 -10.48
CA ALA A 112 -0.85 -2.33 -11.37
C ALA A 112 -2.16 -2.11 -10.61
N SER A 113 -2.47 -2.98 -9.64
CA SER A 113 -3.68 -2.88 -8.83
C SER A 113 -3.63 -1.69 -7.87
N LEU A 114 -2.50 -1.44 -7.21
CA LEU A 114 -2.31 -0.22 -6.40
C LEU A 114 -2.54 1.05 -7.24
N ARG A 115 -2.01 1.09 -8.46
CA ARG A 115 -2.26 2.22 -9.37
C ARG A 115 -3.74 2.35 -9.77
N ARG A 116 -4.43 1.23 -9.99
CA ARG A 116 -5.87 1.20 -10.28
C ARG A 116 -6.70 1.67 -9.08
N ASP A 117 -6.24 1.41 -7.86
CA ASP A 117 -6.79 1.95 -6.60
C ASP A 117 -6.45 3.44 -6.37
N GLY A 118 -5.77 4.10 -7.32
CA GLY A 118 -5.47 5.53 -7.24
C GLY A 118 -4.22 5.86 -6.43
N TYR A 119 -3.37 4.87 -6.14
CA TYR A 119 -2.05 5.12 -5.54
C TYR A 119 -1.04 5.63 -6.58
N VAL A 120 -0.24 6.59 -6.16
CA VAL A 120 0.84 7.19 -6.95
C VAL A 120 2.17 7.03 -6.23
N PHE A 121 3.25 6.86 -7.00
CA PHE A 121 4.59 6.73 -6.44
C PHE A 121 5.01 8.03 -5.73
N SER A 122 5.52 7.89 -4.51
CA SER A 122 6.06 8.99 -3.72
C SER A 122 7.54 8.80 -3.40
N TYR A 123 8.00 7.55 -3.32
CA TYR A 123 9.39 7.18 -3.12
C TYR A 123 9.66 5.78 -3.67
N LEU A 124 10.86 5.56 -4.18
CA LEU A 124 11.41 4.24 -4.48
C LEU A 124 12.82 4.12 -3.94
N GLU A 125 13.12 2.95 -3.39
CA GLU A 125 14.47 2.49 -3.15
C GLU A 125 14.70 1.12 -3.79
N VAL A 126 15.83 0.97 -4.49
CA VAL A 126 16.30 -0.28 -5.09
C VAL A 126 17.77 -0.43 -4.74
N ASN A 127 18.11 -1.49 -4.01
CA ASN A 127 19.50 -1.82 -3.67
C ASN A 127 20.31 -0.62 -3.11
N GLY A 128 19.70 0.19 -2.23
CA GLY A 128 20.30 1.36 -1.61
C GLY A 128 20.29 2.66 -2.43
N GLN A 129 19.94 2.62 -3.72
CA GLN A 129 19.66 3.81 -4.52
C GLN A 129 18.20 4.22 -4.34
N HIS A 130 17.92 5.52 -4.25
CA HIS A 130 16.56 6.00 -4.03
C HIS A 130 16.19 7.22 -4.87
N LEU A 131 14.89 7.37 -5.09
CA LEU A 131 14.26 8.52 -5.72
C LEU A 131 13.06 8.94 -4.87
N ASP A 132 13.02 10.21 -4.46
CA ASP A 132 11.88 10.82 -3.78
C ASP A 132 11.15 11.74 -4.75
N VAL A 133 9.89 11.43 -5.02
CA VAL A 133 9.10 12.14 -6.04
C VAL A 133 8.71 13.54 -5.56
N LEU A 134 8.44 13.73 -4.26
CA LEU A 134 8.12 15.05 -3.71
C LEU A 134 9.33 15.99 -3.79
N ALA A 135 10.54 15.46 -3.53
CA ALA A 135 11.78 16.19 -3.71
C ALA A 135 12.04 16.50 -5.18
N GLY A 136 11.89 15.49 -6.03
CA GLY A 136 12.13 15.58 -7.45
C GLY A 136 11.27 16.63 -8.15
N LEU A 137 9.99 16.73 -7.80
CA LEU A 137 9.04 17.69 -8.38
C LEU A 137 9.39 19.16 -8.10
N GLN A 138 10.30 19.44 -7.16
CA GLN A 138 10.77 20.80 -6.90
C GLN A 138 11.72 21.31 -7.99
N THR A 139 12.37 20.40 -8.71
CA THR A 139 13.48 20.74 -9.63
C THR A 139 13.33 20.13 -11.01
N LEU A 140 12.54 19.07 -11.15
CA LEU A 140 12.36 18.31 -12.39
C LEU A 140 10.91 18.34 -12.82
N ASP A 141 10.67 18.29 -14.13
CA ASP A 141 9.35 18.05 -14.67
C ASP A 141 8.91 16.59 -14.45
N ARG A 142 7.60 16.35 -14.62
CA ARG A 142 7.00 15.04 -14.36
C ARG A 142 7.52 13.93 -15.27
N GLN A 143 7.78 14.22 -16.55
CA GLN A 143 8.26 13.22 -17.49
C GLN A 143 9.65 12.74 -17.10
N THR A 144 10.54 13.70 -16.78
CA THR A 144 11.90 13.37 -16.33
C THR A 144 11.89 12.53 -15.05
N LEU A 145 10.98 12.80 -14.11
CA LEU A 145 10.84 12.01 -12.90
C LEU A 145 10.31 10.60 -13.17
N ASP A 146 9.31 10.48 -14.03
CA ASP A 146 8.77 9.17 -14.43
C ASP A 146 9.85 8.34 -15.13
N ASP A 147 10.69 8.94 -15.96
CA ASP A 147 11.82 8.28 -16.61
C ASP A 147 12.88 7.81 -15.60
N GLN A 148 13.24 8.67 -14.63
CA GLN A 148 14.17 8.30 -13.55
C GLN A 148 13.61 7.18 -12.66
N MET A 149 12.32 7.25 -12.36
CA MET A 149 11.57 6.26 -11.61
C MET A 149 11.61 4.90 -12.32
N PHE A 150 11.33 4.90 -13.62
CA PHE A 150 11.41 3.71 -14.46
C PHE A 150 12.83 3.14 -14.53
N MET A 151 13.84 3.98 -14.75
CA MET A 151 15.24 3.55 -14.79
C MET A 151 15.67 2.92 -13.46
N LEU A 152 15.35 3.55 -12.33
CA LEU A 152 15.70 3.04 -11.01
C LEU A 152 15.01 1.70 -10.72
N ALA A 153 13.72 1.57 -11.02
CA ALA A 153 12.97 0.32 -10.83
C ALA A 153 13.59 -0.88 -11.58
N ASN A 154 14.15 -0.61 -12.76
CA ASN A 154 14.76 -1.59 -13.66
C ASN A 154 16.29 -1.67 -13.54
N SER A 155 16.91 -0.95 -12.59
CA SER A 155 18.38 -0.92 -12.41
C SER A 155 18.97 -2.23 -11.89
N ALA A 156 18.12 -3.13 -11.37
CA ALA A 156 18.51 -4.42 -10.81
C ALA A 156 17.53 -5.53 -11.24
N SER A 157 17.90 -6.79 -11.02
CA SER A 157 16.99 -7.95 -11.20
C SER A 157 15.76 -7.84 -10.30
N TYR A 158 14.61 -8.39 -10.72
CA TYR A 158 13.34 -8.22 -9.99
C TYR A 158 13.33 -8.82 -8.56
N ASN A 159 14.26 -9.72 -8.25
CA ASN A 159 14.47 -10.29 -6.91
C ASN A 159 15.36 -9.42 -6.00
N ALA A 160 16.00 -8.37 -6.53
CA ALA A 160 16.72 -7.42 -5.69
C ALA A 160 15.74 -6.72 -4.73
N GLN A 161 16.24 -6.35 -3.55
CA GLN A 161 15.45 -5.64 -2.56
C GLN A 161 14.90 -4.34 -3.12
N ARG A 162 13.59 -4.15 -2.99
CA ARG A 162 12.89 -2.94 -3.42
C ARG A 162 11.89 -2.48 -2.39
N LYS A 163 11.74 -1.16 -2.30
CA LYS A 163 10.73 -0.52 -1.46
C LYS A 163 10.09 0.64 -2.21
N TYR A 164 8.81 0.50 -2.54
CA TYR A 164 7.97 1.58 -3.06
C TYR A 164 7.11 2.12 -1.92
N LEU A 165 7.08 3.44 -1.75
CA LEU A 165 6.04 4.10 -0.97
C LEU A 165 5.10 4.77 -1.95
N MET A 166 3.83 4.41 -1.86
CA MET A 166 2.78 4.94 -2.71
C MET A 166 1.73 5.60 -1.84
N MET A 167 1.42 6.85 -2.13
CA MET A 167 0.34 7.59 -1.48
C MET A 167 -0.91 7.48 -2.34
N ASP A 168 -2.10 7.50 -1.75
CA ASP A 168 -3.28 7.76 -2.58
C ASP A 168 -3.18 9.18 -3.18
N LYS A 169 -3.83 9.38 -4.34
CA LYS A 169 -3.76 10.63 -5.10
C LYS A 169 -4.11 11.87 -4.27
N THR A 170 -5.06 11.77 -3.34
CA THR A 170 -5.49 12.89 -2.49
C THR A 170 -4.41 13.23 -1.48
N THR A 171 -3.85 12.23 -0.80
CA THR A 171 -2.71 12.41 0.12
C THR A 171 -1.51 13.02 -0.59
N PHE A 172 -1.15 12.50 -1.77
CA PHE A 172 -0.03 13.04 -2.53
C PHE A 172 -0.24 14.50 -2.92
N SER A 173 -1.43 14.82 -3.44
CA SER A 173 -1.77 16.17 -3.88
C SER A 173 -1.73 17.15 -2.69
N ARG A 174 -2.27 16.75 -1.54
CA ARG A 174 -2.22 17.53 -0.30
C ARG A 174 -0.78 17.72 0.18
N ALA A 175 0.03 16.67 0.15
CA ALA A 175 1.42 16.74 0.55
C ALA A 175 2.22 17.71 -0.33
N TYR A 176 1.99 17.65 -1.64
CA TYR A 176 2.60 18.54 -2.61
C TYR A 176 2.15 20.00 -2.42
N GLN A 177 0.84 20.24 -2.24
CA GLN A 177 0.29 21.59 -2.00
C GLN A 177 0.78 22.23 -0.71
N LYS A 178 0.99 21.42 0.35
CA LYS A 178 1.59 21.87 1.61
C LYS A 178 3.10 22.13 1.51
N GLY A 179 3.72 21.84 0.35
CA GLY A 179 5.14 22.12 0.11
C GLY A 179 6.09 21.20 0.87
N TYR A 180 5.68 19.97 1.20
CA TYR A 180 6.62 18.99 1.74
C TYR A 180 7.67 18.63 0.68
N ARG A 181 8.94 18.71 1.07
CA ARG A 181 10.09 18.54 0.17
C ARG A 181 10.53 17.09 0.02
N ASN A 182 10.03 16.16 0.82
CA ASN A 182 10.32 14.74 0.73
C ASN A 182 9.37 13.92 1.62
N ILE A 183 9.35 12.61 1.41
CA ILE A 183 8.54 11.66 2.15
C ILE A 183 8.84 11.66 3.66
N LYS A 184 10.12 11.84 4.03
CA LYS A 184 10.56 11.89 5.43
C LYS A 184 9.99 13.12 6.12
N GLN A 185 10.01 14.26 5.46
CA GLN A 185 9.41 15.49 5.96
C GLN A 185 7.90 15.33 6.12
N TRP A 186 7.22 14.77 5.11
CA TRP A 186 5.78 14.50 5.21
C TRP A 186 5.44 13.55 6.36
N ARG A 187 6.18 12.44 6.55
CA ARG A 187 5.96 11.51 7.68
C ARG A 187 6.23 12.14 9.05
N ASN A 188 7.22 13.02 9.15
CA ASN A 188 7.63 13.60 10.44
C ASN A 188 6.81 14.84 10.83
N ILE A 189 6.38 15.63 9.84
CA ILE A 189 5.69 16.90 10.04
C ILE A 189 4.18 16.76 9.80
N GLY A 190 3.74 15.72 9.08
CA GLY A 190 2.33 15.39 8.89
C GLY A 190 1.60 15.45 10.23
N GLU A 191 0.82 16.51 10.38
CA GLU A 191 0.54 17.10 11.68
C GLU A 191 -0.31 16.16 12.53
N LYS A 192 0.24 15.70 13.66
CA LYS A 192 -0.54 15.02 14.70
C LYS A 192 -1.68 15.94 15.13
N GLY A 193 -2.86 15.72 14.58
CA GLY A 193 -4.10 16.40 14.93
C GLY A 193 -4.69 17.38 13.94
N ASN A 194 -4.25 17.35 12.70
CA ASN A 194 -5.05 17.85 11.59
C ASN A 194 -6.06 16.77 11.14
N PRO A 195 -7.38 17.00 11.25
CA PRO A 195 -8.39 16.00 10.85
C PRO A 195 -8.23 15.52 9.41
N GLU A 196 -7.82 16.41 8.48
CA GLU A 196 -7.59 16.01 7.10
C GLU A 196 -6.49 14.96 6.97
N SER A 197 -5.47 15.02 7.82
CA SER A 197 -4.34 14.08 7.78
C SER A 197 -4.70 12.68 8.27
N GLU A 198 -5.78 12.54 9.04
CA GLU A 198 -6.25 11.24 9.54
C GLU A 198 -6.79 10.37 8.39
N GLU A 199 -7.22 11.00 7.29
CA GLU A 199 -7.64 10.30 6.06
C GLU A 199 -6.49 10.00 5.09
N ASN A 200 -5.25 10.42 5.41
CA ASN A 200 -4.12 10.18 4.51
C ASN A 200 -3.87 8.67 4.41
N LYS A 201 -3.70 8.13 3.19
CA LYS A 201 -3.45 6.71 2.95
C LYS A 201 -2.08 6.49 2.37
N LEU A 202 -1.44 5.41 2.81
CA LEU A 202 -0.15 5.00 2.33
C LEU A 202 -0.07 3.49 2.17
N ALA A 203 0.50 3.05 1.04
CA ALA A 203 0.87 1.68 0.77
C ALA A 203 2.40 1.60 0.67
N THR A 204 3.02 0.77 1.50
CA THR A 204 4.45 0.44 1.40
C THR A 204 4.60 -0.94 0.78
N PHE A 205 4.99 -1.00 -0.48
CA PHE A 205 5.25 -2.23 -1.22
C PHE A 205 6.74 -2.58 -1.11
N THR A 206 7.05 -3.75 -0.55
CA THR A 206 8.41 -4.21 -0.29
C THR A 206 8.63 -5.57 -0.94
N VAL A 207 9.79 -5.75 -1.57
CA VAL A 207 10.26 -7.05 -2.10
C VAL A 207 11.53 -7.42 -1.38
N VAL A 208 11.51 -8.52 -0.63
CA VAL A 208 12.63 -9.09 0.15
C VAL A 208 12.43 -10.60 0.27
N ASP A 209 13.51 -11.38 0.21
CA ASP A 209 13.54 -12.82 0.51
C ASP A 209 12.36 -13.62 -0.08
N ASP A 210 12.20 -13.54 -1.41
CA ASP A 210 11.16 -14.20 -2.20
C ASP A 210 9.71 -13.88 -1.79
N THR A 211 9.50 -12.79 -1.07
CA THR A 211 8.19 -12.32 -0.62
C THR A 211 7.93 -10.90 -1.08
N ILE A 212 6.69 -10.65 -1.48
CA ILE A 212 6.13 -9.31 -1.67
C ILE A 212 5.28 -9.00 -0.45
N THR A 213 5.53 -7.86 0.18
CA THR A 213 4.75 -7.36 1.32
C THR A 213 4.19 -5.99 1.00
N ILE A 214 2.88 -5.80 1.18
CA ILE A 214 2.23 -4.49 1.08
C ILE A 214 1.65 -4.14 2.44
N LEU A 215 2.24 -3.14 3.08
CA LEU A 215 1.70 -2.55 4.30
C LEU A 215 0.81 -1.37 3.94
N PHE A 216 -0.46 -1.47 4.30
CA PHE A 216 -1.46 -0.42 4.16
C PHE A 216 -1.71 0.25 5.51
N GLU A 217 -1.59 1.57 5.54
CA GLU A 217 -1.69 2.35 6.77
C GLU A 217 -2.37 3.71 6.54
N TYR A 218 -3.04 4.21 7.59
CA TYR A 218 -3.35 5.63 7.76
C TYR A 218 -2.30 6.24 8.71
N PRO A 219 -1.18 6.79 8.21
CA PRO A 219 -0.01 7.08 9.03
C PRO A 219 -0.20 8.16 10.10
N PHE A 220 -1.29 8.93 10.03
CA PHE A 220 -1.63 9.97 11.01
C PHE A 220 -2.99 9.78 11.67
N MET A 221 -3.71 8.69 11.38
CA MET A 221 -4.97 8.40 12.03
C MET A 221 -4.74 8.27 13.53
N LYS A 222 -5.50 9.04 14.30
CA LYS A 222 -5.48 8.90 15.75
C LYS A 222 -6.29 7.67 16.16
N PRO A 223 -5.94 7.02 17.27
CA PRO A 223 -6.89 6.16 17.96
C PRO A 223 -8.15 6.99 18.22
N GLY A 224 -9.33 6.46 17.84
CA GLY A 224 -10.60 7.17 17.99
C GLY A 224 -10.72 7.76 19.40
N LYS A 225 -11.02 9.05 19.49
CA LYS A 225 -11.25 9.71 20.78
C LYS A 225 -12.65 9.38 21.30
N GLN A 226 -12.68 9.23 22.62
CA GLN A 226 -13.83 9.04 23.54
C GLN A 226 -15.08 9.85 23.19
#